data_AF-A0AA35JWZ1-F1
#
_entry.id   AF-A0AA35JWZ1-F1
#
_cell.length_a   1.000
_cell.length_b   1.000
_cell.length_c   1.000
_cell.angle_alpha   90.00
_cell.angle_beta   90.00
_cell.angle_gamma   90.00
#
_symmetry.space_group_name_H-M   'P 1'
#
loop_
_entity.id
_entity.type
_entity.pdbx_description
1 polymer ?
#
loop_
_entity_poly.entity_id
_entity_poly.type
_entity_poly.pdbx_seq_one_letter_code
_entity_poly.pdbx_strand_id
1 'polypeptide(L)'
;MSDPTASRERDLSGSCTAGDDISNTDPSDLKPKLMTICTEMAPGTVGTQSVSGSSSLMKRKSCSETDGLGNGVRNSAEENQVTNLSCAEGQHGQSAQREEDEEMDCQQPRTTTSLVPLSGVILSPKKRKLVLHIDLNNTIIVSDAVTGQDPRAALNYFLSTVTWGKIDPTGKWQWLSESPSLLPPCPGAVSFYSQYGRNTRFTDTPPGRKFRDLHKRHLQLLEWQGQPHPLLSIPGQRGKRYHLLLPSFFHLLESLRREGRHFAVVFRTFGTDLARVLKAVRCALEGEHPHFPALRDVSLPVDVSPGTIRCSKRKVVLTQGAGRISSEDGDRKPYLYFSSREGLCGFQDHFDWWARNQFSSRGGKPLWIDPHDTSTHHICIDDNIRLNDGDTIIHPRVFTGRGSSCLRTTPTSELYNICLVQTDLLEAIADPSYFCRCVRRCEENYESYLASAGGSCCT
;
A
#
# COMPACT_ATOMS: atom_id res chain seq x y z
N MET A 1 -6.35 -32.36 -62.56
CA MET A 1 -5.95 -33.01 -63.83
C MET A 1 -4.66 -32.36 -64.27
N SER A 2 -3.53 -33.05 -64.41
CA SER A 2 -3.23 -34.46 -64.10
C SER A 2 -1.73 -34.60 -63.84
N ASP A 3 -1.34 -35.45 -62.91
CA ASP A 3 0.00 -36.07 -62.88
C ASP A 3 -0.03 -37.26 -63.86
N PRO A 4 1.08 -37.67 -64.53
CA PRO A 4 2.04 -38.54 -63.82
C PRO A 4 3.50 -38.54 -64.35
N THR A 5 4.46 -38.98 -63.52
CA THR A 5 5.26 -40.19 -63.84
C THR A 5 6.02 -40.73 -62.62
N ALA A 6 6.02 -42.06 -62.43
CA ALA A 6 6.61 -42.72 -61.27
C ALA A 6 7.15 -44.13 -61.58
N SER A 7 8.38 -44.42 -61.14
CA SER A 7 8.97 -45.75 -60.92
C SER A 7 10.39 -45.53 -60.35
N ARG A 8 10.81 -45.88 -59.12
CA ARG A 8 10.49 -46.90 -58.09
C ARG A 8 11.30 -48.20 -58.23
N GLU A 9 11.75 -48.71 -57.06
CA GLU A 9 12.54 -49.92 -56.70
C GLU A 9 13.95 -49.58 -56.16
N ARG A 10 14.52 -50.21 -55.12
CA ARG A 10 14.15 -51.21 -54.07
C ARG A 10 15.19 -51.00 -52.93
N ASP A 11 14.94 -50.88 -51.62
CA ASP A 11 14.21 -51.66 -50.58
C ASP A 11 15.18 -52.31 -49.54
N LEU A 12 14.68 -52.51 -48.31
CA LEU A 12 15.31 -53.20 -47.13
C LEU A 12 16.41 -52.40 -46.39
N SER A 13 16.48 -52.33 -45.04
CA SER A 13 15.72 -52.91 -43.89
C SER A 13 16.03 -52.07 -42.63
N GLY A 14 15.30 -52.05 -41.49
CA GLY A 14 14.03 -52.61 -41.03
C GLY A 14 13.55 -51.83 -39.76
N SER A 15 12.25 -51.80 -39.43
CA SER A 15 11.61 -52.60 -38.36
C SER A 15 11.98 -52.18 -36.91
N CYS A 16 11.08 -51.90 -35.96
CA CYS A 16 9.60 -51.94 -35.95
C CYS A 16 8.96 -51.03 -34.87
N THR A 17 7.62 -50.98 -34.87
CA THR A 17 6.72 -50.15 -34.04
C THR A 17 6.08 -50.90 -32.85
N ALA A 18 5.19 -50.20 -32.11
CA ALA A 18 4.34 -50.61 -30.99
C ALA A 18 4.94 -50.38 -29.58
N GLY A 19 4.16 -50.08 -28.55
CA GLY A 19 2.71 -49.90 -28.42
C GLY A 19 2.36 -49.32 -27.03
N ASP A 20 1.09 -49.03 -26.78
CA ASP A 20 0.62 -48.36 -25.55
C ASP A 20 0.88 -49.17 -24.27
N ASP A 21 1.03 -48.49 -23.12
CA ASP A 21 0.31 -48.91 -21.92
C ASP A 21 0.18 -47.83 -20.83
N ILE A 22 -0.96 -47.87 -20.13
CA ILE A 22 -1.29 -46.98 -18.99
C ILE A 22 -0.86 -47.67 -17.69
N SER A 23 -0.10 -46.99 -16.83
CA SER A 23 0.11 -47.46 -15.45
C SER A 23 -0.04 -46.33 -14.42
N ASN A 24 -0.76 -46.65 -13.34
CA ASN A 24 -0.95 -45.76 -12.19
C ASN A 24 0.39 -45.50 -11.49
N THR A 25 0.54 -44.30 -10.92
CA THR A 25 1.62 -44.01 -9.96
C THR A 25 1.05 -43.32 -8.73
N ASP A 26 1.41 -43.82 -7.55
CA ASP A 26 0.87 -43.39 -6.25
C ASP A 26 1.27 -41.93 -5.91
N PRO A 27 0.40 -41.12 -5.26
CA PRO A 27 0.70 -39.73 -4.94
C PRO A 27 1.44 -39.59 -3.61
N SER A 28 2.64 -40.16 -3.49
CA SER A 28 3.47 -40.10 -2.28
C SER A 28 4.83 -39.40 -2.43
N ASP A 29 5.36 -39.22 -3.65
CA ASP A 29 6.70 -38.65 -3.88
C ASP A 29 6.72 -37.30 -4.60
N LEU A 30 6.33 -36.24 -3.87
CA LEU A 30 6.69 -34.85 -4.20
C LEU A 30 7.10 -34.07 -2.95
N LYS A 31 8.34 -34.26 -2.49
CA LYS A 31 8.98 -33.36 -1.51
C LYS A 31 9.49 -32.09 -2.22
N PRO A 32 8.93 -30.90 -1.97
CA PRO A 32 9.57 -29.66 -2.41
C PRO A 32 10.86 -29.42 -1.63
N LYS A 33 11.88 -28.85 -2.29
CA LYS A 33 13.15 -28.47 -1.64
C LYS A 33 12.87 -27.40 -0.57
N LEU A 34 13.06 -27.77 0.69
CA LEU A 34 12.93 -26.89 1.84
C LEU A 34 14.10 -25.90 1.85
N MET A 35 13.82 -24.58 1.82
CA MET A 35 14.80 -23.62 2.35
C MET A 35 14.68 -23.61 3.87
N THR A 36 15.77 -23.97 4.54
CA THR A 36 15.81 -24.15 5.99
C THR A 36 15.54 -22.85 6.73
N ILE A 37 14.37 -22.77 7.38
CA ILE A 37 14.14 -21.83 8.49
C ILE A 37 14.73 -22.49 9.74
N CYS A 38 15.87 -21.99 10.21
CA CYS A 38 16.47 -22.50 11.45
C CYS A 38 15.61 -22.13 12.66
N THR A 39 14.83 -23.10 13.15
CA THR A 39 14.16 -23.02 14.45
C THR A 39 14.36 -24.34 15.18
N GLU A 40 15.45 -24.45 15.94
CA GLU A 40 15.60 -25.48 16.96
C GLU A 40 15.54 -24.82 18.34
N MET A 41 14.47 -25.10 19.07
CA MET A 41 14.48 -25.09 20.53
C MET A 41 13.66 -26.29 21.02
N ALA A 42 14.31 -27.17 21.77
CA ALA A 42 13.70 -28.17 22.62
C ALA A 42 14.32 -28.05 24.03
N PRO A 43 13.57 -28.38 25.10
CA PRO A 43 13.85 -27.85 26.44
C PRO A 43 14.85 -28.70 27.26
N GLY A 44 15.54 -28.05 28.20
CA GLY A 44 16.45 -28.69 29.16
C GLY A 44 16.57 -27.89 30.46
N THR A 45 16.53 -28.60 31.59
CA THR A 45 16.26 -28.06 32.94
C THR A 45 17.53 -27.56 33.68
N VAL A 46 17.33 -26.59 34.58
CA VAL A 46 18.14 -26.14 35.74
C VAL A 46 19.49 -26.85 36.01
N GLY A 47 20.57 -26.06 36.11
CA GLY A 47 21.84 -26.46 36.74
C GLY A 47 22.77 -25.27 36.98
N THR A 48 23.19 -25.04 38.24
CA THR A 48 24.06 -23.94 38.66
C THR A 48 25.55 -24.29 38.57
N GLN A 49 26.40 -23.39 38.03
CA GLN A 49 27.54 -22.74 38.72
C GLN A 49 28.52 -22.07 37.73
N SER A 50 29.33 -21.16 38.29
CA SER A 50 30.33 -20.29 37.64
C SER A 50 31.69 -20.95 37.42
N VAL A 51 32.49 -20.46 36.44
CA VAL A 51 33.86 -19.88 36.63
C VAL A 51 34.59 -19.66 35.28
N SER A 52 35.43 -18.61 35.27
CA SER A 52 36.37 -18.08 34.25
C SER A 52 36.89 -18.92 33.07
N GLY A 53 37.21 -18.24 31.97
CA GLY A 53 38.19 -18.69 30.96
C GLY A 53 38.43 -17.67 29.83
N SER A 54 39.67 -17.21 29.66
CA SER A 54 40.08 -16.22 28.63
C SER A 54 40.77 -16.87 27.42
N SER A 55 41.18 -16.04 26.44
CA SER A 55 41.99 -16.37 25.24
C SER A 55 41.18 -16.83 24.00
N SER A 56 41.63 -16.60 22.75
CA SER A 56 42.60 -15.62 22.21
C SER A 56 42.46 -15.49 20.68
N LEU A 57 43.22 -14.54 20.11
CA LEU A 57 43.34 -14.18 18.69
C LEU A 57 43.32 -15.34 17.67
N MET A 58 42.71 -15.09 16.52
CA MET A 58 43.34 -15.35 15.21
C MET A 58 43.04 -14.20 14.23
N LYS A 59 44.04 -13.80 13.43
CA LYS A 59 44.06 -12.55 12.65
C LYS A 59 44.82 -12.76 11.33
N ARG A 60 44.17 -12.52 10.19
CA ARG A 60 44.73 -12.38 8.82
C ARG A 60 43.67 -11.59 8.00
N LYS A 61 43.91 -10.43 7.35
CA LYS A 61 44.86 -10.07 6.25
C LYS A 61 44.75 -11.06 5.08
N SER A 62 44.71 -10.70 3.80
CA SER A 62 44.70 -9.43 3.02
C SER A 62 44.15 -9.84 1.61
N CYS A 63 43.66 -8.98 0.71
CA CYS A 63 44.46 -8.09 -0.14
C CYS A 63 43.59 -7.08 -0.88
N SER A 64 44.18 -5.90 -1.09
CA SER A 64 43.81 -4.88 -2.07
C SER A 64 44.77 -4.96 -3.26
N GLU A 65 44.31 -4.64 -4.46
CA GLU A 65 45.16 -4.12 -5.54
C GLU A 65 44.47 -2.90 -6.18
N THR A 66 45.29 -1.91 -6.56
CA THR A 66 44.89 -0.63 -7.15
C THR A 66 45.77 -0.33 -8.38
N ASP A 67 45.37 0.70 -9.13
CA ASP A 67 46.17 1.44 -10.13
C ASP A 67 46.36 0.76 -11.51
N GLY A 68 46.39 1.49 -12.63
CA GLY A 68 46.22 2.93 -12.89
C GLY A 68 45.73 3.19 -14.33
N LEU A 69 45.06 4.30 -14.61
CA LEU A 69 45.61 5.60 -15.09
C LEU A 69 45.86 5.72 -16.61
N GLY A 70 45.37 6.81 -17.21
CA GLY A 70 45.63 7.22 -18.59
C GLY A 70 44.38 7.51 -19.44
N ASN A 71 44.07 8.71 -19.97
CA ASN A 71 44.17 10.13 -19.57
C ASN A 71 44.09 10.99 -20.87
N GLY A 72 43.26 12.05 -20.92
CA GLY A 72 43.27 13.10 -21.97
C GLY A 72 42.38 12.87 -23.22
N VAL A 73 41.95 13.88 -24.01
CA VAL A 73 42.05 15.37 -23.95
C VAL A 73 40.87 16.05 -24.71
N ARG A 74 40.44 17.22 -24.18
CA ARG A 74 39.67 18.40 -24.71
C ARG A 74 39.29 18.55 -26.21
N ASN A 75 38.14 19.23 -26.44
CA ASN A 75 37.96 20.60 -27.04
C ASN A 75 36.42 20.91 -27.16
N SER A 76 35.80 22.04 -26.76
CA SER A 76 35.82 23.46 -27.25
C SER A 76 35.41 23.62 -28.73
N ALA A 77 34.56 24.54 -29.20
CA ALA A 77 33.69 25.60 -28.63
C ALA A 77 32.33 25.62 -29.42
N GLU A 78 31.37 26.54 -29.37
CA GLU A 78 31.37 27.99 -29.71
C GLU A 78 30.07 28.68 -29.27
N GLU A 79 30.06 30.02 -29.32
CA GLU A 79 28.91 30.91 -29.02
C GLU A 79 28.05 31.18 -30.26
N ASN A 80 26.78 31.61 -30.06
CA ASN A 80 26.24 32.74 -30.85
C ASN A 80 25.03 33.42 -30.17
N GLN A 81 24.74 34.64 -30.61
CA GLN A 81 23.97 35.66 -29.87
C GLN A 81 22.96 36.38 -30.82
N VAL A 82 22.10 37.26 -30.26
CA VAL A 82 21.20 38.23 -30.95
C VAL A 82 20.05 37.58 -31.78
N THR A 83 18.82 38.13 -31.96
CA THR A 83 18.25 39.50 -31.90
C THR A 83 16.80 39.59 -31.35
N ASN A 84 16.42 40.80 -30.91
CA ASN A 84 15.03 41.27 -30.70
C ASN A 84 14.36 41.73 -32.01
N LEU A 85 13.01 41.81 -32.02
CA LEU A 85 12.08 42.72 -32.76
C LEU A 85 10.66 42.06 -32.64
N SER A 86 9.61 42.56 -31.98
CA SER A 86 8.89 43.86 -31.90
C SER A 86 7.81 44.09 -32.98
N CYS A 87 6.59 44.43 -32.52
CA CYS A 87 5.51 45.14 -33.25
C CYS A 87 4.79 44.39 -34.41
N ALA A 88 3.54 44.70 -34.79
CA ALA A 88 2.42 45.40 -34.12
C ALA A 88 1.11 45.25 -34.96
N GLU A 89 -0.05 45.43 -34.31
CA GLU A 89 -1.32 46.01 -34.82
C GLU A 89 -2.11 45.45 -36.05
N GLY A 90 -3.44 45.70 -36.03
CA GLY A 90 -4.34 45.60 -37.19
C GLY A 90 -5.54 44.64 -37.01
N GLN A 91 -6.55 44.90 -36.17
CA GLN A 91 -7.68 45.87 -36.28
C GLN A 91 -8.93 45.41 -37.07
N HIS A 92 -10.08 45.95 -36.63
CA HIS A 92 -11.46 45.94 -37.22
C HIS A 92 -12.29 44.64 -37.05
N GLY A 93 -13.56 44.68 -36.62
CA GLY A 93 -14.32 45.78 -36.00
C GLY A 93 -15.85 45.61 -36.01
N GLN A 94 -16.55 46.25 -35.04
CA GLN A 94 -17.98 46.66 -35.04
C GLN A 94 -19.05 45.51 -35.07
N SER A 95 -20.31 45.59 -34.63
CA SER A 95 -21.24 46.58 -33.99
C SER A 95 -22.57 45.83 -33.65
N ALA A 96 -23.57 46.25 -32.86
CA ALA A 96 -23.80 47.25 -31.78
C ALA A 96 -25.23 46.97 -31.15
N GLN A 97 -25.85 47.94 -30.44
CA GLN A 97 -27.25 47.98 -29.92
C GLN A 97 -27.55 47.04 -28.72
N ARG A 98 -28.06 47.44 -27.53
CA ARG A 98 -29.05 48.43 -27.02
C ARG A 98 -30.52 48.14 -27.35
N GLU A 99 -31.34 47.88 -26.33
CA GLU A 99 -32.44 48.78 -25.92
C GLU A 99 -33.02 48.41 -24.54
N GLU A 100 -33.82 49.33 -23.99
CA GLU A 100 -34.29 49.45 -22.60
C GLU A 100 -35.79 49.87 -22.61
N ASP A 101 -36.71 49.57 -21.69
CA ASP A 101 -36.74 48.94 -20.34
C ASP A 101 -38.20 48.45 -20.03
N GLU A 102 -38.56 47.96 -18.82
CA GLU A 102 -39.86 48.23 -18.12
C GLU A 102 -40.09 47.48 -16.76
N GLU A 103 -40.84 48.12 -15.85
CA GLU A 103 -41.00 47.82 -14.41
C GLU A 103 -42.51 47.72 -14.02
N MET A 104 -42.89 46.90 -13.03
CA MET A 104 -44.24 46.99 -12.42
C MET A 104 -44.27 46.58 -10.92
N ASP A 105 -44.84 47.48 -10.10
CA ASP A 105 -44.92 47.44 -8.61
C ASP A 105 -46.07 46.56 -8.06
N CYS A 106 -45.92 46.10 -6.80
CA CYS A 106 -47.01 45.95 -5.82
C CYS A 106 -46.53 45.71 -4.36
N GLN A 107 -46.18 46.81 -3.67
CA GLN A 107 -46.52 47.18 -2.26
C GLN A 107 -46.43 46.17 -1.08
N GLN A 108 -45.77 46.63 0.00
CA GLN A 108 -45.72 46.02 1.35
C GLN A 108 -46.82 46.55 2.29
N PRO A 109 -47.04 45.87 3.44
CA PRO A 109 -47.29 46.54 4.72
C PRO A 109 -46.12 46.38 5.72
N ARG A 110 -45.82 47.44 6.48
CA ARG A 110 -44.71 47.52 7.45
C ARG A 110 -45.09 46.99 8.84
N THR A 111 -44.17 46.32 9.53
CA THR A 111 -44.14 46.35 11.02
C THR A 111 -42.75 46.19 11.63
N THR A 112 -42.37 47.19 12.44
CA THR A 112 -41.46 47.15 13.60
C THR A 112 -40.09 46.45 13.50
N THR A 113 -39.05 47.28 13.49
CA THR A 113 -37.65 46.95 13.75
C THR A 113 -37.45 46.23 15.08
N SER A 114 -36.83 45.05 15.06
CA SER A 114 -36.24 44.42 16.25
C SER A 114 -34.78 44.10 15.96
N LEU A 115 -33.88 44.70 16.72
CA LEU A 115 -32.43 44.50 16.61
C LEU A 115 -32.06 43.16 17.27
N VAL A 116 -32.11 42.08 16.49
CA VAL A 116 -31.53 40.80 16.91
C VAL A 116 -30.00 40.89 16.70
N PRO A 117 -29.17 40.65 17.73
CA PRO A 117 -27.72 40.64 17.54
C PRO A 117 -27.33 39.50 16.59
N LEU A 118 -26.41 39.77 15.67
CA LEU A 118 -25.75 38.77 14.83
C LEU A 118 -24.98 37.79 15.73
N SER A 119 -25.69 36.78 16.22
CA SER A 119 -25.12 35.67 16.96
C SER A 119 -24.18 34.93 16.02
N GLY A 120 -22.95 34.74 16.48
CA GLY A 120 -21.82 34.50 15.60
C GLY A 120 -22.02 33.31 14.67
N VAL A 121 -21.42 33.40 13.48
CA VAL A 121 -21.10 32.23 12.67
C VAL A 121 -20.35 31.26 13.56
N ILE A 122 -21.01 30.18 13.98
CA ILE A 122 -20.35 29.04 14.60
C ILE A 122 -19.48 28.45 13.51
N LEU A 123 -18.24 28.94 13.40
CA LEU A 123 -17.22 28.34 12.57
C LEU A 123 -17.07 26.90 13.05
N SER A 124 -17.61 25.96 12.28
CA SER A 124 -17.42 24.54 12.54
C SER A 124 -15.92 24.29 12.68
N PRO A 125 -15.47 23.63 13.76
CA PRO A 125 -14.06 23.54 14.07
C PRO A 125 -13.32 22.96 12.87
N LYS A 126 -12.31 23.69 12.38
CA LYS A 126 -11.58 23.37 11.15
C LYS A 126 -11.03 21.95 11.27
N LYS A 127 -11.59 21.01 10.49
CA LYS A 127 -11.16 19.61 10.52
C LYS A 127 -9.65 19.50 10.27
N ARG A 128 -9.01 18.57 10.99
CA ARG A 128 -7.57 18.27 10.82
C ARG A 128 -7.28 17.86 9.38
N LYS A 129 -6.07 18.18 8.93
CA LYS A 129 -5.47 17.67 7.70
C LYS A 129 -5.27 16.16 7.85
N LEU A 130 -5.67 15.39 6.85
CA LEU A 130 -5.43 13.95 6.83
C LEU A 130 -4.09 13.64 6.16
N VAL A 131 -3.25 12.83 6.80
CA VAL A 131 -2.03 12.27 6.17
C VAL A 131 -2.19 10.76 6.12
N LEU A 132 -2.53 10.26 4.93
CA LEU A 132 -2.86 8.86 4.70
C LEU A 132 -1.61 8.07 4.29
N HIS A 133 -1.11 7.22 5.18
CA HIS A 133 0.01 6.30 4.93
C HIS A 133 -0.55 4.98 4.41
N ILE A 134 -0.61 4.81 3.09
CA ILE A 134 -1.33 3.70 2.45
C ILE A 134 -0.31 2.67 1.91
N ASP A 135 -0.40 1.42 2.35
CA ASP A 135 0.36 0.32 1.76
C ASP A 135 -0.13 -0.04 0.34
N LEU A 136 0.70 -0.72 -0.44
CA LEU A 136 0.38 -1.13 -1.80
C LEU A 136 -0.25 -2.52 -1.90
N ASN A 137 0.51 -3.57 -1.62
CA ASN A 137 0.17 -4.94 -1.99
C ASN A 137 -0.88 -5.50 -1.02
N ASN A 138 -1.92 -6.17 -1.53
CA ASN A 138 -3.15 -6.54 -0.81
C ASN A 138 -3.92 -5.38 -0.14
N THR A 139 -3.44 -4.14 -0.24
CA THR A 139 -4.08 -2.95 0.33
C THR A 139 -4.84 -2.17 -0.75
N ILE A 140 -4.13 -1.61 -1.73
CA ILE A 140 -4.73 -0.98 -2.92
C ILE A 140 -4.35 -1.67 -4.24
N ILE A 141 -3.48 -2.69 -4.22
CA ILE A 141 -3.04 -3.49 -5.37
C ILE A 141 -3.27 -4.96 -5.07
N VAL A 142 -3.99 -5.67 -5.96
CA VAL A 142 -4.16 -7.14 -5.87
C VAL A 142 -3.15 -7.84 -6.76
N SER A 143 -1.86 -7.66 -6.46
CA SER A 143 -0.73 -8.34 -7.10
C SER A 143 0.54 -8.07 -6.28
N ASP A 144 1.60 -8.85 -6.52
CA ASP A 144 2.91 -8.65 -5.91
C ASP A 144 4.00 -8.84 -6.97
N ALA A 145 4.69 -7.77 -7.34
CA ALA A 145 5.74 -7.80 -8.35
C ALA A 145 7.04 -8.46 -7.84
N VAL A 146 7.29 -8.48 -6.53
CA VAL A 146 8.47 -9.10 -5.92
C VAL A 146 8.34 -10.62 -5.92
N THR A 147 7.14 -11.14 -5.68
CA THR A 147 6.88 -12.59 -5.65
C THR A 147 6.17 -13.12 -6.90
N GLY A 148 5.95 -12.28 -7.91
CA GLY A 148 5.39 -12.65 -9.21
C GLY A 148 3.91 -13.06 -9.16
N GLN A 149 3.15 -12.61 -8.16
CA GLN A 149 1.74 -12.98 -8.01
C GLN A 149 0.83 -12.11 -8.89
N ASP A 150 0.12 -12.77 -9.81
CA ASP A 150 -1.03 -12.19 -10.51
C ASP A 150 -2.23 -11.99 -9.55
N PRO A 151 -3.31 -11.31 -9.98
CA PRO A 151 -4.48 -11.08 -9.11
C PRO A 151 -5.22 -12.34 -8.68
N ARG A 152 -5.14 -13.44 -9.45
CA ARG A 152 -5.71 -14.74 -9.05
C ARG A 152 -4.93 -15.32 -7.88
N ALA A 153 -3.61 -15.22 -7.94
CA ALA A 153 -2.67 -15.71 -6.93
C ALA A 153 -2.70 -14.87 -5.65
N ALA A 154 -2.67 -13.54 -5.77
CA ALA A 154 -2.73 -12.61 -4.65
C ALA A 154 -4.04 -12.75 -3.86
N LEU A 155 -5.19 -12.84 -4.54
CA LEU A 155 -6.48 -13.06 -3.88
C LEU A 155 -6.58 -14.45 -3.22
N ASN A 156 -5.96 -15.49 -3.80
CA ASN A 156 -5.83 -16.79 -3.14
C ASN A 156 -4.99 -16.72 -1.86
N TYR A 157 -3.85 -16.01 -1.93
CA TYR A 157 -2.97 -15.78 -0.80
C TYR A 157 -3.71 -15.03 0.32
N PHE A 158 -4.41 -13.92 0.01
CA PHE A 158 -5.24 -13.21 0.99
C PHE A 158 -6.30 -14.13 1.62
N LEU A 159 -7.07 -14.87 0.82
CA LEU A 159 -8.07 -15.81 1.37
C LEU A 159 -7.46 -16.85 2.33
N SER A 160 -6.21 -17.26 2.12
CA SER A 160 -5.52 -18.17 3.05
C SER A 160 -5.20 -17.55 4.41
N THR A 161 -5.05 -16.23 4.51
CA THR A 161 -4.78 -15.53 5.78
C THR A 161 -6.04 -15.26 6.60
N VAL A 162 -7.17 -15.00 5.92
CA VAL A 162 -8.47 -14.68 6.55
C VAL A 162 -9.43 -15.87 6.70
N THR A 163 -8.99 -17.08 6.35
CA THR A 163 -9.78 -18.32 6.50
C THR A 163 -9.33 -19.11 7.72
N TRP A 164 -10.27 -19.43 8.62
CA TRP A 164 -10.00 -19.95 9.96
C TRP A 164 -10.48 -21.38 10.19
N GLY A 165 -9.70 -22.10 10.98
CA GLY A 165 -9.93 -23.50 11.31
C GLY A 165 -9.43 -23.86 12.71
N LYS A 166 -9.54 -25.15 13.02
CA LYS A 166 -8.96 -25.78 14.21
C LYS A 166 -8.08 -26.95 13.78
N ILE A 167 -7.04 -27.21 14.56
CA ILE A 167 -6.22 -28.41 14.40
C ILE A 167 -6.92 -29.55 15.16
N ASP A 168 -7.25 -30.62 14.46
CA ASP A 168 -7.82 -31.83 15.06
C ASP A 168 -6.73 -32.65 15.80
N PRO A 169 -7.10 -33.68 16.59
CA PRO A 169 -6.13 -34.51 17.31
C PRO A 169 -5.13 -35.27 16.41
N THR A 170 -5.34 -35.32 15.10
CA THR A 170 -4.41 -35.91 14.12
C THR A 170 -3.43 -34.90 13.54
N GLY A 171 -3.50 -33.63 13.97
CA GLY A 171 -2.68 -32.53 13.44
C GLY A 171 -3.22 -31.91 12.16
N LYS A 172 -4.44 -32.28 11.72
CA LYS A 172 -5.03 -31.81 10.47
C LYS A 172 -5.94 -30.60 10.71
N TRP A 173 -5.80 -29.59 9.87
CA TRP A 173 -6.62 -28.39 9.90
C TRP A 173 -8.04 -28.69 9.36
N GLN A 174 -9.07 -28.28 10.11
CA GLN A 174 -10.48 -28.40 9.76
C GLN A 174 -11.20 -27.04 9.85
N TRP A 175 -12.21 -26.83 8.99
CA TRP A 175 -13.03 -25.60 8.93
C TRP A 175 -13.61 -25.24 10.28
N LEU A 176 -13.47 -23.97 10.67
CA LEU A 176 -14.17 -23.40 11.82
C LEU A 176 -15.26 -22.42 11.38
N SER A 177 -15.03 -21.68 10.30
CA SER A 177 -15.97 -20.73 9.71
C SER A 177 -15.98 -20.88 8.19
N GLU A 178 -17.16 -20.73 7.57
CA GLU A 178 -17.31 -20.58 6.12
C GLU A 178 -17.27 -19.11 5.66
N SER A 179 -17.33 -18.18 6.61
CA SER A 179 -17.12 -16.74 6.37
C SER A 179 -15.69 -16.35 6.71
N PRO A 180 -14.92 -15.74 5.78
CA PRO A 180 -13.63 -15.15 6.10
C PRO A 180 -13.74 -14.03 7.13
N SER A 181 -12.65 -13.75 7.83
CA SER A 181 -12.58 -12.67 8.82
C SER A 181 -11.13 -12.23 9.04
N LEU A 182 -10.91 -10.92 9.23
CA LEU A 182 -9.58 -10.36 9.54
C LEU A 182 -9.01 -10.84 10.88
N LEU A 183 -9.87 -11.14 11.84
CA LEU A 183 -9.55 -11.56 13.20
C LEU A 183 -10.01 -13.00 13.44
N PRO A 184 -9.35 -13.77 14.32
CA PRO A 184 -9.78 -15.12 14.67
C PRO A 184 -11.21 -15.10 15.24
N PRO A 185 -12.14 -15.94 14.73
CA PRO A 185 -13.54 -15.92 15.16
C PRO A 185 -13.74 -16.45 16.60
N CYS A 186 -12.79 -17.20 17.14
CA CYS A 186 -12.74 -17.55 18.56
C CYS A 186 -11.31 -17.84 19.02
N PRO A 187 -11.03 -17.89 20.35
CA PRO A 187 -9.73 -18.32 20.87
C PRO A 187 -9.33 -19.71 20.34
N GLY A 188 -8.04 -19.88 20.03
CA GLY A 188 -7.49 -21.12 19.48
C GLY A 188 -7.82 -21.38 18.00
N ALA A 189 -8.49 -20.45 17.30
CA ALA A 189 -8.62 -20.52 15.85
C ALA A 189 -7.26 -20.28 15.16
N VAL A 190 -6.94 -21.10 14.17
CA VAL A 190 -5.69 -21.07 13.41
C VAL A 190 -6.02 -20.76 11.95
N SER A 191 -5.41 -19.74 11.36
CA SER A 191 -5.63 -19.44 9.93
C SER A 191 -4.93 -20.46 9.05
N PHE A 192 -5.46 -20.74 7.85
CA PHE A 192 -4.82 -21.69 6.94
C PHE A 192 -3.36 -21.30 6.64
N TYR A 193 -3.10 -20.00 6.45
CA TYR A 193 -1.76 -19.44 6.28
C TYR A 193 -0.84 -19.71 7.48
N SER A 194 -1.31 -19.53 8.72
CA SER A 194 -0.46 -19.77 9.90
C SER A 194 -0.07 -21.24 10.07
N GLN A 195 -0.87 -22.18 9.57
CA GLN A 195 -0.59 -23.61 9.62
C GLN A 195 0.28 -24.11 8.44
N TYR A 196 0.07 -23.60 7.22
CA TYR A 196 0.64 -24.15 5.99
C TYR A 196 1.50 -23.16 5.17
N GLY A 197 1.63 -21.92 5.64
CA GLY A 197 2.34 -20.85 4.93
C GLY A 197 1.56 -20.28 3.74
N ARG A 198 2.27 -19.54 2.89
CA ARG A 198 1.72 -18.87 1.70
C ARG A 198 1.17 -19.88 0.69
N ASN A 199 -0.11 -19.75 0.33
CA ASN A 199 -0.73 -20.58 -0.70
C ASN A 199 -1.43 -19.72 -1.79
N THR A 200 -0.80 -19.62 -2.96
CA THR A 200 -1.30 -18.88 -4.14
C THR A 200 -2.38 -19.62 -4.93
N ARG A 201 -2.76 -20.84 -4.50
CA ARG A 201 -3.76 -21.70 -5.12
C ARG A 201 -4.74 -22.28 -4.09
N PHE A 202 -4.96 -21.57 -2.99
CA PHE A 202 -5.79 -22.00 -1.86
C PHE A 202 -7.13 -22.63 -2.29
N THR A 203 -7.90 -21.96 -3.17
CA THR A 203 -9.21 -22.45 -3.64
C THR A 203 -9.17 -23.64 -4.61
N ASP A 204 -7.98 -24.00 -5.09
CA ASP A 204 -7.76 -25.22 -5.89
C ASP A 204 -7.57 -26.44 -4.97
N THR A 205 -7.12 -26.23 -3.73
CA THR A 205 -6.91 -27.31 -2.75
C THR A 205 -8.23 -27.89 -2.23
N PRO A 206 -8.27 -29.16 -1.77
CA PRO A 206 -9.47 -29.71 -1.12
C PRO A 206 -9.93 -28.86 0.07
N PRO A 207 -9.01 -28.30 0.89
CA PRO A 207 -9.38 -27.31 1.89
C PRO A 207 -10.08 -26.06 1.33
N GLY A 208 -9.39 -25.21 0.58
CA GLY A 208 -9.94 -23.91 0.16
C GLY A 208 -11.09 -23.98 -0.85
N ARG A 209 -11.50 -25.18 -1.30
CA ARG A 209 -12.57 -25.38 -2.30
C ARG A 209 -13.86 -24.63 -1.96
N LYS A 210 -14.25 -24.54 -0.67
CA LYS A 210 -15.46 -23.82 -0.23
C LYS A 210 -15.44 -22.32 -0.58
N PHE A 211 -14.25 -21.72 -0.66
CA PHE A 211 -14.07 -20.29 -0.94
C PHE A 211 -13.91 -19.98 -2.43
N ARG A 212 -14.07 -20.98 -3.32
CA ARG A 212 -13.88 -20.85 -4.76
C ARG A 212 -14.85 -19.86 -5.41
N ASP A 213 -16.12 -19.88 -5.01
CA ASP A 213 -17.12 -18.97 -5.58
C ASP A 213 -16.93 -17.53 -5.08
N LEU A 214 -16.51 -17.38 -3.81
CA LEU A 214 -16.10 -16.10 -3.25
C LEU A 214 -14.89 -15.50 -3.98
N HIS A 215 -13.86 -16.33 -4.22
CA HIS A 215 -12.68 -15.97 -5.01
C HIS A 215 -13.06 -15.57 -6.44
N LYS A 216 -13.87 -16.38 -7.13
CA LYS A 216 -14.36 -16.09 -8.48
C LYS A 216 -15.11 -14.76 -8.54
N ARG A 217 -16.02 -14.50 -7.59
CA ARG A 217 -16.78 -13.24 -7.51
C ARG A 217 -15.88 -12.02 -7.33
N HIS A 218 -14.93 -12.07 -6.40
CA HIS A 218 -14.02 -10.94 -6.17
C HIS A 218 -13.01 -10.75 -7.31
N LEU A 219 -12.57 -11.84 -7.95
CA LEU A 219 -11.75 -11.75 -9.15
C LEU A 219 -12.51 -11.10 -10.31
N GLN A 220 -13.81 -11.39 -10.48
CA GLN A 220 -14.66 -10.72 -11.47
C GLN A 220 -14.83 -9.22 -11.20
N LEU A 221 -14.95 -8.82 -9.93
CA LEU A 221 -15.04 -7.40 -9.54
C LEU A 221 -13.73 -6.62 -9.80
N LEU A 222 -12.59 -7.31 -9.85
CA LEU A 222 -11.31 -6.73 -10.24
C LEU A 222 -11.12 -6.60 -11.75
N GLU A 223 -11.95 -7.24 -12.58
CA GLU A 223 -11.75 -7.28 -14.04
C GLU A 223 -11.91 -5.90 -14.66
N TRP A 224 -10.90 -5.49 -15.45
CA TRP A 224 -10.94 -4.23 -16.19
C TRP A 224 -11.98 -4.33 -17.30
N GLN A 225 -12.94 -3.39 -17.31
CA GLN A 225 -13.99 -3.33 -18.32
C GLN A 225 -13.56 -2.46 -19.52
N GLY A 226 -13.91 -2.88 -20.72
CA GLY A 226 -13.55 -2.17 -21.95
C GLY A 226 -12.07 -2.32 -22.34
N GLN A 227 -11.54 -1.33 -23.07
CA GLN A 227 -10.17 -1.38 -23.58
C GLN A 227 -9.12 -1.25 -22.45
N PRO A 228 -8.17 -2.19 -22.30
CA PRO A 228 -7.20 -2.16 -21.20
C PRO A 228 -6.21 -1.00 -21.27
N HIS A 229 -6.22 -0.12 -20.27
CA HIS A 229 -5.26 0.98 -20.21
C HIS A 229 -3.86 0.49 -19.74
N PRO A 230 -2.75 0.83 -20.42
CA PRO A 230 -1.43 0.25 -20.14
C PRO A 230 -0.83 0.60 -18.78
N LEU A 231 -1.20 1.75 -18.19
CA LEU A 231 -0.72 2.18 -16.87
C LEU A 231 -1.70 1.90 -15.73
N LEU A 232 -2.97 1.62 -16.03
CA LEU A 232 -4.04 1.47 -15.01
C LEU A 232 -4.56 0.03 -14.91
N SER A 233 -4.15 -0.85 -15.83
CA SER A 233 -4.48 -2.28 -15.81
C SER A 233 -3.23 -3.17 -15.71
N ILE A 234 -3.39 -4.35 -15.11
CA ILE A 234 -2.38 -5.40 -15.02
C ILE A 234 -2.84 -6.66 -15.76
N PRO A 235 -1.90 -7.44 -16.36
CA PRO A 235 -2.21 -8.68 -17.04
C PRO A 235 -2.66 -9.76 -16.06
N GLY A 236 -3.56 -10.61 -16.56
CA GLY A 236 -4.11 -11.75 -15.86
C GLY A 236 -4.00 -13.04 -16.67
N GLN A 237 -4.43 -14.14 -16.06
CA GLN A 237 -4.52 -15.43 -16.76
C GLN A 237 -5.58 -15.37 -17.88
N ARG A 238 -5.36 -16.15 -18.95
CA ARG A 238 -6.28 -16.29 -20.10
C ARG A 238 -6.63 -14.96 -20.80
N GLY A 239 -5.67 -14.05 -20.89
CA GLY A 239 -5.83 -12.76 -21.58
C GLY A 239 -6.67 -11.72 -20.82
N LYS A 240 -7.19 -12.05 -19.63
CA LYS A 240 -7.90 -11.09 -18.78
C LYS A 240 -6.98 -9.95 -18.34
N ARG A 241 -7.59 -8.82 -18.04
CA ARG A 241 -6.95 -7.63 -17.48
C ARG A 241 -7.69 -7.25 -16.21
N TYR A 242 -6.96 -6.78 -15.22
CA TYR A 242 -7.51 -6.35 -13.94
C TYR A 242 -7.09 -4.92 -13.62
N HIS A 243 -7.83 -4.23 -12.77
CA HIS A 243 -7.41 -2.94 -12.22
C HIS A 243 -6.06 -3.06 -11.49
N LEU A 244 -5.11 -2.16 -11.80
CA LEU A 244 -3.83 -2.07 -11.08
C LEU A 244 -4.05 -1.58 -9.64
N LEU A 245 -4.86 -0.53 -9.52
CA LEU A 245 -5.24 0.10 -8.26
C LEU A 245 -6.74 -0.10 -8.04
N LEU A 246 -7.15 -0.45 -6.82
CA LEU A 246 -8.56 -0.69 -6.50
C LEU A 246 -9.43 0.54 -6.82
N PRO A 247 -10.59 0.35 -7.47
CA PRO A 247 -11.55 1.44 -7.73
C PRO A 247 -11.95 2.22 -6.46
N SER A 248 -12.05 1.55 -5.31
CA SER A 248 -12.33 2.16 -4.01
C SER A 248 -11.28 3.17 -3.55
N PHE A 249 -10.02 3.03 -3.98
CA PHE A 249 -8.98 4.03 -3.70
C PHE A 249 -9.18 5.32 -4.52
N PHE A 250 -9.58 5.22 -5.79
CA PHE A 250 -9.90 6.40 -6.59
C PHE A 250 -11.15 7.12 -6.07
N HIS A 251 -12.19 6.37 -5.68
CA HIS A 251 -13.39 6.91 -5.04
C HIS A 251 -13.09 7.64 -3.71
N LEU A 252 -12.06 7.23 -2.96
CA LEU A 252 -11.56 7.97 -1.79
C LEU A 252 -11.02 9.36 -2.18
N LEU A 253 -10.18 9.44 -3.23
CA LEU A 253 -9.60 10.71 -3.69
C LEU A 253 -10.69 11.68 -4.14
N GLU A 254 -11.65 11.21 -4.96
CA GLU A 254 -12.81 12.00 -5.38
C GLU A 254 -13.65 12.46 -4.18
N SER A 255 -13.91 11.57 -3.21
CA SER A 255 -14.72 11.89 -2.03
C SER A 255 -14.08 12.92 -1.12
N LEU A 256 -12.78 12.77 -0.82
CA LEU A 256 -12.04 13.74 -0.01
C LEU A 256 -11.98 15.12 -0.71
N ARG A 257 -11.82 15.15 -2.03
CA ARG A 257 -11.87 16.39 -2.82
C ARG A 257 -13.25 17.04 -2.78
N ARG A 258 -14.31 16.28 -3.02
CA ARG A 258 -15.72 16.71 -2.99
C ARG A 258 -16.14 17.24 -1.62
N GLU A 259 -15.59 16.67 -0.55
CA GLU A 259 -15.78 17.12 0.84
C GLU A 259 -14.89 18.31 1.24
N GLY A 260 -14.10 18.86 0.30
CA GLY A 260 -13.20 20.00 0.57
C GLY A 260 -12.10 19.68 1.58
N ARG A 261 -11.74 18.40 1.76
CA ARG A 261 -10.74 17.99 2.76
C ARG A 261 -9.35 18.41 2.34
N HIS A 262 -8.59 18.96 3.29
CA HIS A 262 -7.14 19.07 3.16
C HIS A 262 -6.52 17.71 3.51
N PHE A 263 -5.83 17.09 2.56
CA PHE A 263 -5.16 15.81 2.78
C PHE A 263 -3.88 15.65 1.96
N ALA A 264 -3.09 14.64 2.32
CA ALA A 264 -1.99 14.12 1.52
C ALA A 264 -1.96 12.59 1.60
N VAL A 265 -1.43 11.94 0.56
CA VAL A 265 -1.21 10.48 0.53
C VAL A 265 0.28 10.18 0.47
N VAL A 266 0.72 9.32 1.36
CA VAL A 266 2.08 8.80 1.40
C VAL A 266 1.98 7.30 1.14
N PHE A 267 2.27 6.87 -0.10
CA PHE A 267 2.34 5.45 -0.42
C PHE A 267 3.53 4.81 0.30
N ARG A 268 3.31 3.68 0.95
CA ARG A 268 4.31 2.93 1.72
C ARG A 268 4.43 1.53 1.10
N THR A 269 5.62 0.95 1.05
CA THR A 269 5.78 -0.45 0.62
C THR A 269 7.17 -0.95 0.99
N PHE A 270 7.30 -2.24 1.29
CA PHE A 270 8.61 -2.90 1.34
C PHE A 270 9.10 -3.36 -0.06
N GLY A 271 8.20 -3.44 -1.04
CA GLY A 271 8.46 -3.94 -2.39
C GLY A 271 8.94 -2.87 -3.38
N THR A 272 8.70 -3.12 -4.67
CA THR A 272 9.23 -2.31 -5.79
C THR A 272 8.14 -1.63 -6.64
N ASP A 273 6.86 -1.89 -6.37
CA ASP A 273 5.71 -1.39 -7.15
C ASP A 273 5.55 0.15 -7.15
N LEU A 274 6.21 0.86 -6.23
CA LEU A 274 6.02 2.28 -5.94
C LEU A 274 6.12 3.20 -7.17
N ALA A 275 7.12 2.99 -8.03
CA ALA A 275 7.30 3.78 -9.25
C ALA A 275 6.21 3.53 -10.30
N ARG A 276 5.59 2.33 -10.31
CA ARG A 276 4.45 2.00 -11.17
C ARG A 276 3.19 2.68 -10.65
N VAL A 277 2.96 2.63 -9.34
CA VAL A 277 1.81 3.29 -8.68
C VAL A 277 1.82 4.79 -8.87
N LEU A 278 2.92 5.47 -8.61
CA LEU A 278 2.97 6.93 -8.73
C LEU A 278 2.67 7.40 -10.16
N LYS A 279 3.16 6.68 -11.18
CA LYS A 279 2.82 6.93 -12.59
C LYS A 279 1.34 6.66 -12.89
N ALA A 280 0.79 5.57 -12.38
CA ALA A 280 -0.62 5.21 -12.56
C ALA A 280 -1.57 6.24 -11.92
N VAL A 281 -1.27 6.68 -10.69
CA VAL A 281 -2.08 7.68 -9.98
C VAL A 281 -1.99 9.04 -10.66
N ARG A 282 -0.80 9.46 -11.11
CA ARG A 282 -0.67 10.70 -11.89
C ARG A 282 -1.50 10.65 -13.17
N CYS A 283 -1.41 9.57 -13.93
CA CYS A 283 -2.23 9.32 -15.13
C CYS A 283 -3.75 9.37 -14.83
N ALA A 284 -4.20 8.81 -13.71
CA ALA A 284 -5.59 8.89 -13.29
C ALA A 284 -6.02 10.33 -12.95
N LEU A 285 -5.17 11.09 -12.24
CA LEU A 285 -5.40 12.51 -11.90
C LEU A 285 -5.26 13.47 -13.10
N GLU A 286 -4.56 13.05 -14.16
CA GLU A 286 -4.56 13.73 -15.47
C GLU A 286 -5.90 13.52 -16.23
N GLY A 287 -6.81 12.68 -15.70
CA GLY A 287 -8.16 12.47 -16.24
C GLY A 287 -8.31 11.24 -17.15
N GLU A 288 -7.25 10.43 -17.28
CA GLU A 288 -7.17 9.26 -18.18
C GLU A 288 -7.80 7.97 -17.61
N HIS A 289 -8.37 8.01 -16.39
CA HIS A 289 -9.08 6.85 -15.84
C HIS A 289 -10.54 6.84 -16.33
N PRO A 290 -10.97 5.91 -17.21
CA PRO A 290 -12.28 5.98 -17.87
C PRO A 290 -13.47 5.87 -16.90
N HIS A 291 -13.33 5.13 -15.80
CA HIS A 291 -14.38 5.02 -14.76
C HIS A 291 -14.33 6.13 -13.68
N PHE A 292 -13.31 7.00 -13.69
CA PHE A 292 -13.13 8.07 -12.70
C PHE A 292 -12.69 9.39 -13.38
N PRO A 293 -13.48 9.91 -14.34
CA PRO A 293 -13.09 11.09 -15.12
C PRO A 293 -13.00 12.37 -14.29
N ALA A 294 -13.69 12.43 -13.14
CA ALA A 294 -13.69 13.56 -12.20
C ALA A 294 -12.38 13.68 -11.39
N LEU A 295 -11.48 12.69 -11.46
CA LEU A 295 -10.13 12.79 -10.91
C LEU A 295 -9.33 13.97 -11.49
N ARG A 296 -9.66 14.45 -12.70
CA ARG A 296 -9.06 15.67 -13.28
C ARG A 296 -9.28 16.92 -12.42
N ASP A 297 -10.38 16.96 -11.66
CA ASP A 297 -10.74 18.06 -10.77
C ASP A 297 -10.10 17.92 -9.38
N VAL A 298 -9.51 16.76 -9.10
CA VAL A 298 -8.66 16.47 -7.94
C VAL A 298 -7.24 16.97 -8.22
N SER A 299 -7.10 18.30 -8.34
CA SER A 299 -5.81 18.95 -8.56
C SER A 299 -4.89 18.77 -7.34
N LEU A 300 -4.08 17.71 -7.39
CA LEU A 300 -3.10 17.33 -6.37
C LEU A 300 -1.77 16.99 -7.05
N PRO A 301 -0.64 17.56 -6.60
CA PRO A 301 0.66 17.24 -7.17
C PRO A 301 1.04 15.78 -6.85
N VAL A 302 1.62 15.08 -7.83
CA VAL A 302 2.15 13.73 -7.64
C VAL A 302 3.66 13.75 -7.81
N ASP A 303 4.40 13.58 -6.72
CA ASP A 303 5.84 13.37 -6.78
C ASP A 303 6.12 11.93 -7.19
N VAL A 304 6.45 11.73 -8.46
CA VAL A 304 6.76 10.43 -9.06
C VAL A 304 8.14 9.89 -8.69
N SER A 305 8.93 10.63 -7.88
CA SER A 305 10.26 10.23 -7.43
C SER A 305 10.13 9.35 -6.17
N PRO A 306 10.43 8.05 -6.22
CA PRO A 306 10.29 7.18 -5.05
C PRO A 306 11.27 7.59 -3.95
N GLY A 307 10.74 7.90 -2.77
CA GLY A 307 11.53 8.06 -1.56
C GLY A 307 11.93 6.72 -0.96
N THR A 308 12.82 6.76 0.03
CA THR A 308 13.24 5.61 0.83
C THR A 308 13.23 5.95 2.31
N ILE A 309 12.88 4.96 3.13
CA ILE A 309 13.05 4.98 4.59
C ILE A 309 14.06 3.91 4.95
N ARG A 310 15.09 4.28 5.72
CA ARG A 310 16.12 3.36 6.20
C ARG A 310 16.27 3.48 7.71
N CYS A 311 15.76 2.48 8.40
CA CYS A 311 15.84 2.32 9.85
C CYS A 311 17.18 1.74 10.31
N SER A 312 17.59 2.07 11.53
CA SER A 312 18.75 1.54 12.25
C SER A 312 18.47 1.55 13.76
N LYS A 313 19.37 0.97 14.58
CA LYS A 313 19.24 0.99 16.06
C LYS A 313 19.20 2.41 16.66
N ARG A 314 19.73 3.43 15.97
CA ARG A 314 19.84 4.81 16.49
C ARG A 314 18.88 5.79 15.84
N LYS A 315 18.59 5.62 14.55
CA LYS A 315 17.86 6.61 13.75
C LYS A 315 17.09 5.99 12.58
N VAL A 316 16.04 6.67 12.17
CA VAL A 316 15.37 6.51 10.88
C VAL A 316 15.83 7.64 9.96
N VAL A 317 16.20 7.31 8.73
CA VAL A 317 16.52 8.29 7.67
C VAL A 317 15.48 8.21 6.57
N LEU A 318 14.94 9.37 6.19
CA LEU A 318 14.05 9.55 5.04
C LEU A 318 14.86 10.23 3.93
N THR A 319 14.80 9.71 2.70
CA THR A 319 15.45 10.33 1.54
C THR A 319 14.47 10.38 0.38
N GLN A 320 14.31 11.53 -0.29
CA GLN A 320 13.53 11.67 -1.52
C GLN A 320 14.05 12.85 -2.35
N GLY A 321 14.43 12.59 -3.61
CA GLY A 321 15.16 13.56 -4.42
C GLY A 321 16.45 14.00 -3.71
N ALA A 322 16.70 15.31 -3.66
CA ALA A 322 17.80 15.89 -2.87
C ALA A 322 17.47 16.01 -1.36
N GLY A 323 16.22 15.81 -0.95
CA GLY A 323 15.79 15.94 0.44
C GLY A 323 16.22 14.74 1.29
N ARG A 324 16.84 15.00 2.44
CA ARG A 324 17.24 13.97 3.42
C ARG A 324 16.95 14.42 4.85
N ILE A 325 16.09 13.68 5.55
CA ILE A 325 15.69 13.92 6.94
C ILE A 325 16.17 12.75 7.81
N SER A 326 16.52 13.02 9.07
CA SER A 326 17.02 12.05 10.03
C SER A 326 16.32 12.24 11.37
N SER A 327 16.00 11.14 12.08
CA SER A 327 15.53 11.17 13.47
C SER A 327 16.66 11.27 14.50
N GLU A 328 17.91 11.44 14.05
CA GLU A 328 19.11 11.50 14.92
C GLU A 328 19.09 12.70 15.87
N ASP A 329 18.58 13.84 15.41
CA ASP A 329 18.34 15.04 16.24
C ASP A 329 16.91 15.05 16.81
N GLY A 330 16.30 13.87 16.98
CA GLY A 330 14.94 13.67 17.47
C GLY A 330 13.90 13.38 16.37
N ASP A 331 12.96 12.51 16.74
CA ASP A 331 11.86 12.02 15.89
C ASP A 331 10.84 13.09 15.46
N ARG A 332 10.88 14.31 16.02
CA ARG A 332 10.02 15.43 15.61
C ARG A 332 10.27 15.86 14.14
N LYS A 333 11.50 15.73 13.64
CA LYS A 333 11.85 16.07 12.25
C LYS A 333 11.12 15.17 11.24
N PRO A 334 11.17 13.82 11.32
CA PRO A 334 10.32 12.93 10.53
C PRO A 334 8.82 13.21 10.63
N TYR A 335 8.29 13.48 11.84
CA TYR A 335 6.88 13.82 12.02
C TYR A 335 6.48 15.04 11.18
N LEU A 336 7.12 16.19 11.44
CA LEU A 336 6.84 17.44 10.74
C LEU A 336 7.00 17.32 9.22
N TYR A 337 8.01 16.56 8.76
CA TYR A 337 8.22 16.30 7.33
C TYR A 337 7.04 15.58 6.68
N PHE A 338 6.39 14.63 7.35
CA PHE A 338 5.18 13.99 6.83
C PHE A 338 3.93 14.86 7.00
N SER A 339 3.77 15.58 8.12
CA SER A 339 2.64 16.48 8.34
C SER A 339 2.61 17.65 7.33
N SER A 340 3.79 18.13 6.91
CA SER A 340 3.92 19.18 5.89
C SER A 340 3.74 18.70 4.45
N ARG A 341 3.52 17.41 4.19
CA ARG A 341 3.34 16.90 2.82
C ARG A 341 2.02 17.34 2.21
N GLU A 342 2.05 17.66 0.92
CA GLU A 342 0.87 17.97 0.12
C GLU A 342 0.83 17.05 -1.10
N GLY A 343 -0.37 16.82 -1.64
CA GLY A 343 -0.57 15.90 -2.75
C GLY A 343 -0.20 14.46 -2.42
N LEU A 344 0.45 13.77 -3.38
CA LEU A 344 0.73 12.35 -3.31
C LEU A 344 2.22 12.09 -3.55
N CYS A 345 2.83 11.29 -2.67
CA CYS A 345 4.23 10.88 -2.76
C CYS A 345 4.40 9.44 -2.30
N GLY A 346 5.59 8.86 -2.44
CA GLY A 346 5.84 7.46 -2.12
C GLY A 346 7.16 7.22 -1.41
N PHE A 347 7.19 6.25 -0.48
CA PHE A 347 8.38 5.84 0.25
C PHE A 347 8.50 4.31 0.36
N GLN A 348 9.64 3.77 -0.09
CA GLN A 348 10.01 2.37 0.13
C GLN A 348 10.60 2.19 1.53
N ASP A 349 10.00 1.33 2.34
CA ASP A 349 10.44 0.97 3.68
C ASP A 349 11.64 0.02 3.70
N HIS A 350 12.21 -0.21 4.89
CA HIS A 350 13.45 -0.96 5.07
C HIS A 350 13.16 -2.46 5.33
N PHE A 351 12.91 -3.25 4.28
CA PHE A 351 12.54 -4.67 4.42
C PHE A 351 13.55 -5.47 5.25
N ASP A 352 14.84 -5.35 4.94
CA ASP A 352 15.90 -6.06 5.67
C ASP A 352 15.95 -5.69 7.16
N TRP A 353 15.50 -4.49 7.54
CA TRP A 353 15.41 -4.11 8.95
C TRP A 353 14.24 -4.82 9.62
N TRP A 354 13.09 -4.91 8.96
CA TRP A 354 11.92 -5.64 9.48
C TRP A 354 12.24 -7.13 9.64
N ALA A 355 12.86 -7.76 8.64
CA ALA A 355 13.31 -9.15 8.68
C ALA A 355 14.33 -9.42 9.81
N ARG A 356 15.35 -8.55 9.97
CA ARG A 356 16.33 -8.66 11.07
C ARG A 356 15.73 -8.47 12.48
N ASN A 357 14.53 -7.90 12.58
CA ASN A 357 13.77 -7.75 13.83
C ASN A 357 12.57 -8.71 13.88
N GLN A 358 12.70 -9.89 13.24
CA GLN A 358 11.77 -11.02 13.32
C GLN A 358 10.34 -10.68 12.86
N PHE A 359 10.19 -9.74 11.92
CA PHE A 359 8.89 -9.26 11.41
C PHE A 359 7.96 -8.64 12.49
N SER A 360 8.48 -8.36 13.67
CA SER A 360 7.74 -7.69 14.76
C SER A 360 7.55 -6.20 14.52
N SER A 361 6.63 -5.58 15.28
CA SER A 361 6.42 -4.13 15.32
C SER A 361 7.70 -3.32 15.49
N ARG A 362 8.72 -3.83 16.19
CA ARG A 362 10.02 -3.14 16.42
C ARG A 362 10.84 -2.96 15.13
N GLY A 363 10.62 -3.83 14.16
CA GLY A 363 11.19 -3.74 12.81
C GLY A 363 10.31 -3.03 11.80
N GLY A 364 9.04 -2.77 12.15
CA GLY A 364 8.00 -2.32 11.25
C GLY A 364 8.22 -0.91 10.67
N LYS A 365 7.30 -0.52 9.79
CA LYS A 365 7.21 0.81 9.20
C LYS A 365 7.05 1.85 10.32
N PRO A 366 7.99 2.79 10.50
CA PRO A 366 7.87 3.79 11.55
C PRO A 366 6.71 4.74 11.24
N LEU A 367 5.88 4.99 12.26
CA LEU A 367 4.76 5.92 12.20
C LEU A 367 4.81 6.83 13.44
N TRP A 368 4.79 8.14 13.22
CA TRP A 368 4.80 9.14 14.29
C TRP A 368 3.43 9.81 14.41
N ILE A 369 2.95 9.94 15.64
CA ILE A 369 1.64 10.52 15.97
C ILE A 369 1.84 11.53 17.11
N ASP A 370 1.37 12.76 16.92
CA ASP A 370 1.31 13.78 17.98
C ASP A 370 -0.15 14.07 18.35
N PRO A 371 -0.68 13.50 19.45
CA PRO A 371 -2.03 13.81 19.93
C PRO A 371 -2.22 15.30 20.28
N HIS A 372 -1.13 16.03 20.54
CA HIS A 372 -1.17 17.45 20.88
C HIS A 372 -1.18 18.36 19.64
N ASP A 373 -1.01 17.80 18.43
CA ASP A 373 -1.12 18.53 17.17
C ASP A 373 -2.59 18.63 16.74
N THR A 374 -3.16 19.81 16.95
CA THR A 374 -4.55 20.11 16.56
C THR A 374 -4.72 20.36 15.06
N SER A 375 -3.66 20.28 14.25
CA SER A 375 -3.71 20.57 12.81
C SER A 375 -3.80 19.32 11.93
N THR A 376 -3.29 18.18 12.38
CA THR A 376 -3.03 17.01 11.52
C THR A 376 -3.47 15.70 12.20
N HIS A 377 -3.97 14.76 11.39
CA HIS A 377 -4.30 13.40 11.79
C HIS A 377 -3.67 12.41 10.80
N HIS A 378 -2.78 11.56 11.31
CA HIS A 378 -2.10 10.53 10.53
C HIS A 378 -2.88 9.22 10.63
N ILE A 379 -3.24 8.63 9.49
CA ILE A 379 -3.91 7.33 9.41
C ILE A 379 -3.06 6.41 8.52
N CYS A 380 -2.70 5.23 9.01
CA CYS A 380 -2.00 4.21 8.25
C CYS A 380 -2.95 3.04 7.93
N ILE A 381 -2.99 2.64 6.65
CA ILE A 381 -3.86 1.59 6.11
C ILE A 381 -2.96 0.54 5.47
N ASP A 382 -3.02 -0.70 5.96
CA ASP A 382 -2.08 -1.78 5.60
C ASP A 382 -2.72 -3.16 5.88
N ASP A 383 -2.59 -4.12 4.95
CA ASP A 383 -3.15 -5.48 5.11
C ASP A 383 -2.48 -6.28 6.23
N ASN A 384 -1.29 -5.88 6.71
CA ASN A 384 -0.48 -6.56 7.73
C ASN A 384 -0.44 -5.84 9.09
N ILE A 385 -1.35 -4.90 9.32
CA ILE A 385 -1.70 -4.46 10.69
C ILE A 385 -2.39 -5.62 11.42
N ARG A 386 -2.00 -5.88 12.68
CA ARG A 386 -2.56 -6.93 13.55
C ARG A 386 -2.63 -6.39 14.98
N LEU A 387 -3.56 -6.91 15.77
CA LEU A 387 -3.69 -6.55 17.19
C LEU A 387 -2.61 -7.19 18.10
N ASN A 388 -1.70 -8.00 17.53
CA ASN A 388 -0.56 -8.61 18.22
C ASN A 388 0.74 -7.92 17.79
N ASP A 389 1.39 -7.18 18.69
CA ASP A 389 2.61 -6.42 18.38
C ASP A 389 3.84 -7.28 18.07
N GLY A 390 3.79 -8.58 18.38
CA GLY A 390 4.81 -9.55 17.99
C GLY A 390 4.81 -9.90 16.50
N ASP A 391 3.67 -9.72 15.83
CA ASP A 391 3.44 -10.06 14.41
C ASP A 391 2.64 -8.94 13.75
N THR A 392 3.27 -7.76 13.58
CA THR A 392 2.63 -6.65 12.88
C THR A 392 3.64 -5.71 12.21
N ILE A 393 3.19 -5.10 11.13
CA ILE A 393 4.02 -4.39 10.17
C ILE A 393 4.32 -2.92 10.54
N ILE A 394 3.62 -2.33 11.52
CA ILE A 394 3.78 -0.92 11.90
C ILE A 394 4.54 -0.79 13.23
N HIS A 395 5.38 0.25 13.32
CA HIS A 395 6.04 0.68 14.55
C HIS A 395 5.48 2.03 15.01
N PRO A 396 4.35 2.06 15.74
CA PRO A 396 3.74 3.32 16.16
C PRO A 396 4.52 3.98 17.30
N ARG A 397 4.72 5.29 17.17
CA ARG A 397 5.45 6.16 18.10
C ARG A 397 4.61 7.39 18.41
N VAL A 398 4.22 7.54 19.67
CA VAL A 398 3.30 8.61 20.13
C VAL A 398 4.07 9.62 20.98
N PHE A 399 3.97 10.91 20.64
CA PHE A 399 4.54 11.99 21.45
C PHE A 399 3.75 12.16 22.75
N THR A 400 4.46 12.25 23.88
CA THR A 400 3.84 12.21 25.22
C THR A 400 3.35 13.55 25.73
N GLY A 401 3.83 14.67 25.18
CA GLY A 401 3.46 16.02 25.62
C GLY A 401 3.57 17.05 24.51
N ARG A 402 2.83 18.16 24.64
CA ARG A 402 2.82 19.27 23.66
C ARG A 402 4.23 19.79 23.37
N GLY A 403 4.64 19.71 22.11
CA GLY A 403 5.97 20.14 21.66
C GLY A 403 7.14 19.26 22.14
N SER A 404 6.85 18.16 22.85
CA SER A 404 7.88 17.26 23.37
C SER A 404 8.60 16.49 22.26
N SER A 405 9.88 16.18 22.49
CA SER A 405 10.64 15.19 21.71
C SER A 405 10.51 13.78 22.28
N CYS A 406 9.92 13.62 23.46
CA CYS A 406 9.72 12.33 24.11
C CYS A 406 8.63 11.52 23.39
N LEU A 407 8.94 10.26 23.12
CA LEU A 407 8.07 9.28 22.49
C LEU A 407 7.85 8.08 23.41
N ARG A 408 6.66 7.50 23.37
CA ARG A 408 6.45 6.09 23.72
C ARG A 408 6.13 5.28 22.46
N THR A 409 6.63 4.06 22.38
CA THR A 409 5.98 3.04 21.55
C THR A 409 4.68 2.64 22.24
N THR A 410 3.63 2.43 21.46
CA THR A 410 2.31 2.04 21.97
C THR A 410 1.86 0.73 21.31
N PRO A 411 1.02 -0.10 21.96
CA PRO A 411 0.41 -1.25 21.31
C PRO A 411 -0.42 -0.86 20.09
N THR A 412 -0.39 -1.70 19.06
CA THR A 412 -1.19 -1.51 17.83
C THR A 412 -2.68 -1.46 18.12
N SER A 413 -3.13 -2.17 19.15
CA SER A 413 -4.51 -2.15 19.63
C SER A 413 -4.96 -0.80 20.21
N GLU A 414 -4.06 0.03 20.75
CA GLU A 414 -4.40 1.36 21.28
C GLU A 414 -4.80 2.35 20.16
N LEU A 415 -4.29 2.14 18.95
CA LEU A 415 -4.48 3.02 17.79
C LEU A 415 -5.36 2.41 16.69
N TYR A 416 -5.89 1.21 16.91
CA TYR A 416 -6.68 0.49 15.92
C TYR A 416 -8.04 1.18 15.68
N ASN A 417 -8.39 1.40 14.42
CA ASN A 417 -9.49 2.28 13.99
C ASN A 417 -9.39 3.73 14.51
N ILE A 418 -8.20 4.20 14.90
CA ILE A 418 -7.94 5.60 15.30
C ILE A 418 -6.86 6.21 14.38
N CYS A 419 -5.68 5.57 14.33
CA CYS A 419 -4.60 5.91 13.42
C CYS A 419 -4.13 4.70 12.58
N LEU A 420 -4.62 3.48 12.86
CA LEU A 420 -4.20 2.24 12.21
C LEU A 420 -5.43 1.46 11.72
N VAL A 421 -5.42 1.02 10.46
CA VAL A 421 -6.50 0.25 9.81
C VAL A 421 -5.92 -0.98 9.13
N GLN A 422 -6.33 -2.17 9.57
CA GLN A 422 -6.06 -3.40 8.81
C GLN A 422 -6.99 -3.46 7.59
N THR A 423 -6.43 -3.68 6.40
CA THR A 423 -7.24 -3.75 5.18
C THR A 423 -8.03 -5.06 5.08
N ASP A 424 -9.37 -4.98 5.00
CA ASP A 424 -10.18 -6.05 4.43
C ASP A 424 -10.18 -5.92 2.91
N LEU A 425 -9.42 -6.78 2.24
CA LEU A 425 -9.29 -6.74 0.79
C LEU A 425 -10.60 -7.15 0.08
N LEU A 426 -11.45 -7.98 0.69
CA LEU A 426 -12.71 -8.39 0.06
C LEU A 426 -13.69 -7.22 0.06
N GLU A 427 -13.83 -6.51 1.19
CA GLU A 427 -14.61 -5.26 1.22
C GLU A 427 -13.99 -4.19 0.31
N ALA A 428 -12.67 -4.00 0.31
CA ALA A 428 -12.00 -3.01 -0.52
C ALA A 428 -12.20 -3.25 -2.03
N ILE A 429 -12.38 -4.51 -2.45
CA ILE A 429 -12.76 -4.89 -3.82
C ILE A 429 -14.25 -4.68 -4.08
N ALA A 430 -15.12 -5.07 -3.13
CA ALA A 430 -16.56 -5.13 -3.34
C ALA A 430 -17.31 -3.80 -3.11
N ASP A 431 -16.73 -2.88 -2.34
CA ASP A 431 -17.39 -1.66 -1.88
C ASP A 431 -16.54 -0.42 -2.24
N PRO A 432 -17.00 0.41 -3.20
CA PRO A 432 -16.29 1.63 -3.60
C PRO A 432 -16.00 2.60 -2.44
N SER A 433 -16.88 2.65 -1.43
CA SER A 433 -16.76 3.55 -0.29
C SER A 433 -16.01 2.95 0.91
N TYR A 434 -15.39 1.77 0.78
CA TYR A 434 -14.63 1.10 1.84
C TYR A 434 -13.64 2.03 2.56
N PHE A 435 -12.68 2.61 1.84
CA PHE A 435 -11.68 3.49 2.46
C PHE A 435 -12.31 4.78 3.02
N CYS A 436 -13.39 5.29 2.43
CA CYS A 436 -14.14 6.43 2.96
C CYS A 436 -14.80 6.11 4.32
N ARG A 437 -15.22 4.85 4.55
CA ARG A 437 -15.66 4.39 5.88
C ARG A 437 -14.49 4.27 6.85
N CYS A 438 -13.36 3.69 6.42
CA CYS A 438 -12.16 3.56 7.25
C CYS A 438 -11.67 4.92 7.77
N VAL A 439 -11.59 5.93 6.89
CA VAL A 439 -11.17 7.30 7.26
C VAL A 439 -12.17 7.93 8.23
N ARG A 440 -13.48 7.92 7.93
CA ARG A 440 -14.49 8.49 8.84
C ARG A 440 -14.47 7.86 10.23
N ARG A 441 -14.38 6.52 10.30
CA ARG A 441 -14.27 5.79 11.56
C ARG A 441 -13.03 6.19 12.37
N CYS A 442 -11.90 6.41 11.69
CA CYS A 442 -10.69 6.92 12.32
C CYS A 442 -10.89 8.33 12.88
N GLU A 443 -11.51 9.25 12.14
CA GLU A 443 -11.79 10.61 12.62
C GLU A 443 -12.73 10.61 13.84
N GLU A 444 -13.83 9.85 13.78
CA GLU A 444 -14.82 9.70 14.86
C GLU A 444 -14.18 9.17 16.15
N ASN A 445 -13.36 8.13 16.05
CA ASN A 445 -12.66 7.56 17.19
C ASN A 445 -11.50 8.46 17.68
N TYR A 446 -10.86 9.24 16.81
CA TYR A 446 -9.73 10.07 17.20
C TYR A 446 -10.12 11.19 18.15
N GLU A 447 -11.28 11.85 17.97
CA GLU A 447 -11.74 12.85 18.96
C GLU A 447 -11.99 12.23 20.35
N SER A 448 -12.51 11.00 20.40
CA SER A 448 -12.70 10.25 21.65
C SER A 448 -11.37 9.86 22.31
N TYR A 449 -10.39 9.45 21.50
CA TYR A 449 -9.01 9.19 21.94
C TYR A 449 -8.34 10.46 22.50
N LEU A 450 -8.50 11.60 21.81
CA LEU A 450 -7.94 12.89 22.24
C LEU A 450 -8.56 13.42 23.53
N ALA A 451 -9.88 13.28 23.70
CA ALA A 451 -10.55 13.62 24.96
C ALA A 451 -10.00 12.79 26.13
N SER A 452 -9.77 11.49 25.90
CA SER A 452 -9.20 10.57 26.89
C SER A 452 -7.73 10.89 27.21
N ALA A 453 -6.92 11.20 26.18
CA ALA A 453 -5.51 11.56 26.34
C ALA A 453 -5.31 12.93 27.01
N GLY A 454 -6.24 13.87 26.84
CA GLY A 454 -6.22 15.19 27.49
C GLY A 454 -6.55 15.16 28.98
N GLY A 455 -7.28 14.14 29.47
CA GLY A 455 -7.67 14.01 30.87
C GLY A 455 -6.50 13.66 31.82
N SER A 456 -5.46 13.00 31.32
CA SER A 456 -4.36 12.44 32.13
C SER A 456 -3.28 13.45 32.56
N CYS A 457 -3.55 14.75 32.49
CA CYS A 457 -2.60 15.82 32.83
C CYS A 457 -2.97 16.60 34.11
N CYS A 458 -4.02 16.18 34.83
CA CYS A 458 -4.61 16.91 35.96
C CYS A 458 -4.89 16.02 37.19
N THR A 459 -3.84 15.40 37.75
CA THR A 459 -3.81 14.86 39.13
C THR A 459 -2.40 15.01 39.71
#